data_AF-A0A956U7W0-F1
#
_entry.id   AF-A0A956U7W0-F1
#
_cell.length_a   1.000
_cell.length_b   1.000
_cell.length_c   1.000
_cell.angle_alpha   90.00
_cell.angle_beta   90.00
_cell.angle_gamma   90.00
#
_symmetry.space_group_name_H-M   'P 1'
#
loop_
_entity.id
_entity.type
_entity.pdbx_description
1 polymer ?
#
loop_
_entity_poly.entity_id
_entity_poly.type
_entity_poly.pdbx_seq_one_letter_code
_entity_poly.pdbx_strand_id
1 'polypeptide(L)'
;MRNLRRQFGKKFVETAKKCPTLVEDILKIRADGVKIRLVNGPCRAYYDRSKRTIYIGKWCPRNYKLISIAHEFVHALVRPTVDPVPGETGRQEFIDRCLDEETEAIVHEIMIVRELIKAGVKVQAKELEWLRRYRRGGRKAIKKALEKTITSTTGEDYPEYYGSWYDEIVPPDKRLP
;
A
#
# COMPACT_ATOMS: atom_id res chain seq x y z
N MET A 1 19.35 2.32 8.62
CA MET A 1 19.17 3.37 7.59
C MET A 1 20.22 3.36 6.46
N ARG A 2 21.45 2.85 6.67
CA ARG A 2 22.53 2.81 5.65
C ARG A 2 22.12 2.15 4.32
N ASN A 3 21.42 1.01 4.37
CA ASN A 3 20.94 0.31 3.17
C ASN A 3 19.92 1.12 2.36
N LEU A 4 19.04 1.88 3.02
CA LEU A 4 18.11 2.78 2.31
C LEU A 4 18.84 3.95 1.67
N ARG A 5 19.86 4.52 2.33
CA ARG A 5 20.68 5.59 1.74
C ARG A 5 21.38 5.13 0.47
N ARG A 6 21.88 3.89 0.44
CA ARG A 6 22.51 3.30 -0.75
C ARG A 6 21.52 3.13 -1.91
N GLN A 7 20.29 2.72 -1.62
CA GLN A 7 19.29 2.44 -2.64
C GLN A 7 18.59 3.71 -3.14
N PHE A 8 18.18 4.60 -2.23
CA PHE A 8 17.29 5.73 -2.53
C PHE A 8 17.97 7.10 -2.45
N GLY A 9 19.23 7.16 -2.00
CA GLY A 9 20.02 8.38 -1.89
C GLY A 9 19.87 9.13 -0.55
N LYS A 10 20.74 10.12 -0.35
CA LYS A 10 20.82 10.92 0.89
C LYS A 10 19.53 11.70 1.17
N LYS A 11 19.03 12.46 0.18
CA LYS A 11 17.83 13.29 0.32
C LYS A 11 16.60 12.46 0.70
N PHE A 12 16.47 11.23 0.22
CA PHE A 12 15.38 10.34 0.60
C PHE A 12 15.39 10.03 2.09
N VAL A 13 16.56 9.62 2.61
CA VAL A 13 16.70 9.27 4.03
C VAL A 13 16.55 10.50 4.92
N GLU A 14 17.04 11.66 4.51
CA GLU A 14 16.83 12.92 5.22
C GLU A 14 15.35 13.28 5.32
N THR A 15 14.58 13.13 4.23
CA THR A 15 13.13 13.35 4.27
C THR A 15 12.43 12.31 5.13
N ALA A 16 12.78 11.01 5.02
CA ALA A 16 12.19 9.95 5.83
C ALA A 16 12.35 10.21 7.34
N LYS A 17 13.52 10.70 7.77
CA LYS A 17 13.79 11.03 9.18
C LYS A 17 12.90 12.15 9.75
N LYS A 18 12.26 12.96 8.90
CA LYS A 18 11.31 13.99 9.33
C LYS A 18 9.91 13.43 9.61
N CYS A 19 9.71 12.14 9.39
CA CYS A 19 8.44 11.44 9.47
C CYS A 19 8.58 10.30 10.49
N PRO A 20 8.35 10.57 11.80
CA PRO A 20 8.49 9.57 12.86
C PRO A 20 7.77 8.25 12.58
N THR A 21 6.54 8.33 12.07
CA THR A 21 5.74 7.13 11.74
C THR A 21 6.45 6.28 10.70
N LEU A 22 6.93 6.87 9.60
CA LEU A 22 7.65 6.13 8.55
C LEU A 22 8.98 5.55 9.07
N VAL A 23 9.65 6.22 10.00
CA VAL A 23 10.86 5.67 10.63
C VAL A 23 10.54 4.42 11.42
N GLU A 24 9.45 4.45 12.20
CA GLU A 24 8.96 3.30 12.95
C GLU A 24 8.58 2.14 12.03
N ASP A 25 7.84 2.40 10.95
CA ASP A 25 7.48 1.41 9.94
C ASP A 25 8.74 0.73 9.38
N ILE A 26 9.73 1.52 8.97
CA ILE A 26 11.01 1.01 8.44
C ILE A 26 11.76 0.15 9.47
N LEU A 27 11.63 0.44 10.77
CA LEU A 27 12.23 -0.37 11.83
C LEU A 27 11.48 -1.68 12.00
N LYS A 28 10.14 -1.66 12.04
CA LYS A 28 9.28 -2.86 12.14
C LYS A 28 9.47 -3.79 10.94
N ILE A 29 9.46 -3.24 9.71
CA ILE A 29 9.76 -3.97 8.47
C ILE A 29 11.07 -4.75 8.59
N ARG A 30 12.12 -4.11 9.14
CA ARG A 30 13.42 -4.78 9.32
C ARG A 30 13.42 -5.81 10.43
N ALA A 31 12.76 -5.52 11.55
CA ALA A 31 12.66 -6.43 12.67
C ALA A 31 11.95 -7.73 12.28
N ASP A 32 10.93 -7.63 11.42
CA ASP A 32 10.19 -8.75 10.86
C ASP A 32 10.95 -9.48 9.72
N GLY A 33 12.13 -8.99 9.34
CA GLY A 33 12.94 -9.59 8.27
C GLY A 33 12.45 -9.30 6.85
N VAL A 34 11.48 -8.39 6.69
CA VAL A 34 11.02 -7.92 5.37
C VAL A 34 12.08 -6.99 4.74
N LYS A 35 12.37 -7.20 3.46
CA LYS A 35 13.37 -6.42 2.71
C LYS A 35 12.69 -5.27 1.96
N ILE A 36 13.38 -4.14 1.85
CA ILE A 36 12.96 -3.04 0.95
C ILE A 36 13.98 -2.96 -0.19
N ARG A 37 13.50 -3.08 -1.43
CA ARG A 37 14.32 -3.07 -2.64
C ARG A 37 13.87 -2.01 -3.64
N LEU A 38 14.81 -1.16 -4.05
CA LEU A 38 14.62 -0.32 -5.22
C LEU A 38 14.91 -1.12 -6.49
N VAL A 39 13.97 -1.14 -7.43
CA VAL A 39 14.09 -1.86 -8.71
C VAL A 39 14.04 -0.90 -9.89
N ASN A 40 14.79 -1.21 -10.94
CA ASN A 40 14.71 -0.45 -12.18
C ASN A 40 13.36 -0.73 -12.86
N GLY A 41 12.65 0.32 -13.27
CA GLY A 41 11.34 0.16 -13.90
C GLY A 41 10.36 1.31 -13.60
N PRO A 42 9.12 1.17 -14.11
CA PRO A 42 8.07 2.20 -14.02
C PRO A 42 7.70 2.50 -12.58
N CYS A 43 6.92 3.57 -12.38
CA CYS A 43 6.47 3.90 -11.05
C CYS A 43 5.41 2.91 -10.57
N ARG A 44 5.84 2.00 -9.69
CA ARG A 44 5.01 1.02 -8.98
C ARG A 44 5.62 0.68 -7.63
N ALA A 45 4.78 0.27 -6.70
CA ALA A 45 5.17 -0.37 -5.45
C ALA A 45 4.31 -1.62 -5.27
N TYR A 46 4.88 -2.64 -4.63
CA TYR A 46 4.16 -3.85 -4.22
C TYR A 46 4.97 -4.64 -3.19
N TYR A 47 4.28 -5.41 -2.36
CA TYR A 47 4.86 -6.40 -1.47
C TYR A 47 4.78 -7.81 -2.08
N ASP A 48 5.93 -8.46 -2.22
CA ASP A 48 6.01 -9.89 -2.58
C ASP A 48 6.06 -10.72 -1.29
N ARG A 49 4.96 -11.40 -0.98
CA ARG A 49 4.81 -12.27 0.20
C ARG A 49 5.81 -13.43 0.19
N SER A 50 5.97 -14.10 -0.96
CA SER A 50 6.87 -15.25 -1.11
C SER A 50 8.33 -14.89 -0.85
N LYS A 51 8.76 -13.71 -1.34
CA LYS A 51 10.14 -13.21 -1.16
C LYS A 51 10.30 -12.35 0.08
N ARG A 52 9.22 -12.11 0.84
CA ARG A 52 9.14 -11.16 1.96
C ARG A 52 9.84 -9.83 1.63
N THR A 53 9.51 -9.25 0.48
CA THR A 53 10.22 -8.09 -0.07
C THR A 53 9.25 -7.04 -0.61
N ILE A 54 9.37 -5.82 -0.12
CA ILE A 54 8.75 -4.61 -0.66
C ILE A 54 9.61 -4.10 -1.82
N TYR A 55 9.01 -3.99 -3.00
CA TYR A 55 9.64 -3.49 -4.21
C TYR A 55 9.15 -2.08 -4.53
N ILE A 56 10.08 -1.17 -4.81
CA ILE A 56 9.78 0.22 -5.19
C ILE A 56 10.43 0.55 -6.53
N GLY A 57 9.66 1.04 -7.50
CA GLY A 57 10.13 1.43 -8.82
C GLY A 57 11.06 2.65 -8.80
N LYS A 58 12.16 2.59 -9.55
CA LYS A 58 13.17 3.67 -9.64
C LYS A 58 12.59 4.96 -10.17
N TRP A 59 11.65 4.91 -11.12
CA TRP A 59 11.09 6.09 -11.76
C TRP A 59 10.01 6.79 -10.94
N CYS A 60 9.61 6.24 -9.80
CA CYS A 60 8.70 6.95 -8.90
C CYS A 60 9.29 8.26 -8.37
N PRO A 61 8.48 9.32 -8.21
CA PRO A 61 8.91 10.52 -7.51
C PRO A 61 9.35 10.20 -6.08
N ARG A 62 10.34 10.91 -5.55
CA ARG A 62 10.93 10.64 -4.22
C ARG A 62 9.88 10.55 -3.11
N ASN A 63 8.92 11.47 -3.09
CA ASN A 63 7.94 11.53 -2.01
C ASN A 63 6.89 10.42 -2.15
N TYR A 64 6.56 10.00 -3.38
CA TYR A 64 5.77 8.81 -3.62
C TYR A 64 6.47 7.57 -3.05
N LYS A 65 7.77 7.41 -3.31
CA LYS A 65 8.55 6.28 -2.73
C LYS A 65 8.51 6.22 -1.20
N LEU A 66 8.42 7.36 -0.51
CA LEU A 66 8.31 7.39 0.96
C LEU A 66 6.94 6.88 1.42
N ILE A 67 5.89 7.38 0.78
CA ILE A 67 4.49 7.04 1.07
C ILE A 67 4.23 5.57 0.73
N SER A 68 4.71 5.09 -0.43
CA SER A 68 4.56 3.69 -0.82
C SER A 68 5.24 2.72 0.15
N ILE A 69 6.37 3.06 0.78
CA ILE A 69 6.95 2.15 1.79
C ILE A 69 6.00 1.96 2.98
N ALA A 70 5.28 3.01 3.38
CA ALA A 70 4.29 2.93 4.46
C ALA A 70 3.02 2.20 4.01
N HIS A 71 2.61 2.37 2.75
CA HIS A 71 1.52 1.58 2.16
C HIS A 71 1.83 0.09 2.19
N GLU A 72 2.97 -0.32 1.63
CA GLU A 72 3.39 -1.71 1.55
C GLU A 72 3.72 -2.31 2.93
N PHE A 73 4.00 -1.47 3.94
CA PHE A 73 4.13 -1.91 5.32
C PHE A 73 2.81 -2.47 5.86
N VAL A 74 1.67 -1.88 5.50
CA VAL A 74 0.36 -2.37 5.93
C VAL A 74 0.09 -3.75 5.35
N HIS A 75 0.34 -3.92 4.06
CA HIS A 75 0.22 -5.22 3.39
C HIS A 75 1.13 -6.29 3.96
N ALA A 76 2.33 -5.89 4.37
CA ALA A 76 3.33 -6.84 4.81
C ALA A 76 3.18 -7.24 6.28
N LEU A 77 2.77 -6.33 7.17
CA LEU A 77 2.85 -6.54 8.62
C LEU A 77 1.59 -6.16 9.43
N VAL A 78 0.73 -5.27 8.94
CA VAL A 78 -0.38 -4.74 9.76
C VAL A 78 -1.66 -5.52 9.52
N ARG A 79 -2.05 -5.67 8.25
CA ARG A 79 -3.31 -6.33 7.89
C ARG A 79 -3.17 -7.15 6.61
N PRO A 80 -2.23 -8.11 6.55
CA PRO A 80 -2.04 -8.93 5.35
C PRO A 80 -3.33 -9.67 5.00
N THR A 81 -3.86 -9.48 3.79
CA THR A 81 -5.00 -10.29 3.33
C THR A 81 -4.60 -11.75 3.17
N VAL A 82 -5.32 -12.66 3.79
CA VAL A 82 -5.09 -14.11 3.60
C VAL A 82 -5.75 -14.55 2.30
N ASP A 83 -5.04 -15.37 1.53
CA ASP A 83 -5.54 -15.94 0.27
C ASP A 83 -6.86 -16.70 0.51
N PRO A 84 -7.80 -16.69 -0.46
CA PRO A 84 -9.07 -17.36 -0.28
C PRO A 84 -8.86 -18.88 -0.22
N VAL A 85 -9.56 -19.55 0.69
CA VAL A 85 -9.53 -21.01 0.82
C VAL A 85 -10.66 -21.59 -0.05
N PRO A 86 -10.36 -22.41 -1.07
CA PRO A 86 -11.39 -22.97 -1.94
C PRO A 86 -12.45 -23.76 -1.17
N GLY A 87 -13.73 -23.44 -1.38
CA GLY A 87 -14.86 -24.05 -0.68
C GLY A 87 -15.14 -23.50 0.72
N GLU A 88 -14.39 -22.50 1.19
CA GLU A 88 -14.58 -21.88 2.51
C GLU A 88 -14.75 -20.36 2.42
N THR A 89 -13.86 -19.67 1.69
CA THR A 89 -13.93 -18.21 1.55
C THR A 89 -14.83 -17.84 0.37
N GLY A 90 -15.86 -17.03 0.64
CA GLY A 90 -16.72 -16.45 -0.39
C GLY A 90 -16.00 -15.43 -1.26
N ARG A 91 -16.45 -15.25 -2.50
CA ARG A 91 -15.87 -14.24 -3.41
C ARG A 91 -16.06 -12.84 -2.86
N GLN A 92 -17.28 -12.49 -2.43
CA GLN A 92 -17.54 -11.17 -1.84
C GLN A 92 -16.77 -10.97 -0.53
N GLU A 93 -16.66 -12.03 0.28
CA GLU A 93 -15.88 -11.97 1.52
C GLU A 93 -14.41 -11.66 1.26
N PHE A 94 -13.80 -12.31 0.26
CA PHE A 94 -12.42 -12.04 -0.13
C PHE A 94 -12.23 -10.59 -0.62
N ILE A 95 -13.13 -10.11 -1.49
CA ILE A 95 -13.12 -8.73 -1.98
C ILE A 95 -13.20 -7.74 -0.80
N ASP A 96 -14.10 -7.98 0.14
CA ASP A 96 -14.27 -7.12 1.32
C ASP A 96 -13.02 -7.08 2.19
N ARG A 97 -12.31 -8.21 2.34
CA ARG A 97 -11.03 -8.29 3.06
C ARG A 97 -9.95 -7.45 2.37
N CYS A 98 -9.80 -7.60 1.04
CA CYS A 98 -8.85 -6.82 0.25
C CYS A 98 -9.13 -5.32 0.34
N LEU A 99 -10.39 -4.90 0.19
CA LEU A 99 -10.79 -3.50 0.29
C LEU A 99 -10.54 -2.92 1.69
N ASP A 100 -10.75 -3.74 2.73
CA ASP A 100 -10.45 -3.34 4.10
C ASP A 100 -8.94 -3.14 4.33
N GLU A 101 -8.10 -4.02 3.79
CA GLU A 101 -6.64 -3.89 3.83
C GLU A 101 -6.16 -2.63 3.10
N GLU A 102 -6.58 -2.40 1.86
CA GLU A 102 -6.27 -1.18 1.09
C GLU A 102 -6.72 0.08 1.80
N THR A 103 -7.89 0.02 2.44
CA THR A 103 -8.41 1.14 3.24
C THR A 103 -7.45 1.47 4.38
N GLU A 104 -6.94 0.47 5.10
CA GLU A 104 -5.94 0.69 6.15
C GLU A 104 -4.62 1.23 5.57
N ALA A 105 -4.19 0.72 4.41
CA ALA A 105 -2.97 1.18 3.75
C ALA A 105 -3.06 2.68 3.45
N ILE A 106 -4.15 3.15 2.84
CA ILE A 106 -4.37 4.57 2.56
C ILE A 106 -4.53 5.40 3.84
N VAL A 107 -5.21 4.88 4.86
CA VAL A 107 -5.33 5.59 6.15
C VAL A 107 -3.95 5.78 6.79
N HIS A 108 -3.08 4.78 6.70
CA HIS A 108 -1.71 4.85 7.18
C HIS A 108 -0.86 5.82 6.33
N GLU A 109 -1.00 5.81 5.00
CA GLU A 109 -0.39 6.81 4.11
C GLU A 109 -0.74 8.24 4.53
N ILE A 110 -1.99 8.48 4.91
CA ILE A 110 -2.46 9.80 5.36
C ILE A 110 -1.69 10.26 6.61
N MET A 111 -1.31 9.36 7.52
CA MET A 111 -0.47 9.70 8.67
C MET A 111 0.91 10.20 8.21
N ILE A 112 1.54 9.50 7.26
CA ILE A 112 2.82 9.90 6.66
C ILE A 112 2.69 11.24 5.95
N VAL A 113 1.64 11.43 5.15
CA VAL A 113 1.38 12.66 4.41
C VAL A 113 1.24 13.85 5.36
N ARG A 114 0.56 13.69 6.51
CA ARG A 114 0.42 14.75 7.53
C ARG A 114 1.78 15.14 8.11
N GLU A 115 2.63 14.17 8.44
CA GLU A 115 3.98 14.42 8.96
C GLU A 115 4.87 15.10 7.92
N LEU A 116 4.82 14.65 6.67
CA LEU A 116 5.56 15.26 5.56
C LEU A 116 5.14 16.72 5.31
N ILE A 117 3.83 17.02 5.32
CA ILE A 117 3.32 18.39 5.20
C ILE A 117 3.83 19.24 6.37
N LYS A 118 3.74 18.75 7.61
CA LYS A 118 4.24 19.45 8.80
C LYS A 118 5.74 19.74 8.71
N ALA A 119 6.50 18.85 8.06
CA ALA A 119 7.93 18.99 7.82
C ALA A 119 8.28 19.89 6.60
N GLY A 120 7.31 20.56 5.99
CA GLY A 120 7.51 21.44 4.83
C GLY A 120 7.78 20.70 3.52
N VAL A 121 7.43 19.42 3.43
CA VAL A 121 7.66 18.60 2.23
C VAL A 121 6.43 18.69 1.32
N LYS A 122 6.62 19.13 0.08
CA LYS A 122 5.55 19.18 -0.92
C LYS A 122 5.08 17.76 -1.29
N VAL A 123 3.80 17.46 -1.06
CA VAL A 123 3.16 16.20 -1.46
C VAL A 123 2.37 16.36 -2.76
N GLN A 124 2.04 15.25 -3.43
CA GLN A 124 1.34 15.26 -4.71
C GLN A 124 -0.16 15.51 -4.52
N ALA A 125 -0.84 15.95 -5.58
CA ALA A 125 -2.26 16.30 -5.53
C ALA A 125 -3.16 15.11 -5.13
N LYS A 126 -2.84 13.89 -5.60
CA LYS A 126 -3.54 12.65 -5.24
C LYS A 126 -3.52 12.41 -3.72
N GLU A 127 -2.36 12.59 -3.08
CA GLU A 127 -2.22 12.42 -1.62
C GLU A 127 -3.03 13.44 -0.84
N LEU A 128 -3.09 14.69 -1.34
CA LEU A 128 -3.94 15.72 -0.75
C LEU A 128 -5.43 15.42 -0.91
N GLU A 129 -5.80 14.73 -1.98
CA GLU A 129 -7.17 14.29 -2.22
C GLU A 129 -7.61 13.24 -1.21
N TRP A 130 -6.77 12.24 -0.95
CA TRP A 130 -7.01 11.25 0.11
C TRP A 130 -7.13 11.89 1.48
N LEU A 131 -6.22 12.81 1.81
CA LEU A 131 -6.28 13.57 3.06
C LEU A 131 -7.61 14.37 3.18
N ARG A 132 -8.07 15.00 2.10
CA ARG A 132 -9.36 15.73 2.09
C ARG A 132 -10.56 14.79 2.28
N ARG A 133 -10.57 13.63 1.61
CA ARG A 133 -11.62 12.61 1.78
C ARG A 133 -11.68 12.12 3.22
N TYR A 134 -10.54 11.77 3.79
CA TYR A 134 -10.45 11.31 5.17
C TYR A 134 -10.93 12.37 6.16
N ARG A 135 -10.58 13.65 5.97
CA ARG A 135 -11.09 14.74 6.83
C ARG A 135 -12.61 14.90 6.78
N ARG A 136 -13.26 14.56 5.66
CA ARG A 136 -14.71 14.71 5.48
C ARG A 136 -15.52 13.55 6.06
N GLY A 137 -15.00 12.33 6.03
CA GLY A 137 -15.78 11.15 6.44
C GLY A 137 -14.96 9.97 6.95
N GLY A 138 -13.72 10.22 7.36
CA GLY A 138 -12.81 9.24 7.96
C GLY A 138 -12.57 8.02 7.08
N ARG A 139 -12.35 6.88 7.73
CA ARG A 139 -12.14 5.56 7.13
C ARG A 139 -13.26 5.17 6.15
N LYS A 140 -14.52 5.43 6.51
CA LYS A 140 -15.69 5.09 5.67
C LYS A 140 -15.66 5.83 4.32
N ALA A 141 -15.21 7.09 4.30
CA ALA A 141 -15.08 7.84 3.05
C ALA A 141 -13.93 7.33 2.16
N ILE A 142 -12.88 6.77 2.75
CA ILE A 142 -11.78 6.13 2.01
C ILE A 142 -12.27 4.83 1.37
N LYS A 143 -12.89 3.94 2.15
CA LYS A 143 -13.44 2.68 1.64
C LYS A 143 -14.42 2.90 0.49
N LYS A 144 -15.38 3.82 0.66
CA LYS A 144 -16.35 4.18 -0.39
C LYS A 144 -15.71 4.77 -1.67
N ALA A 145 -14.56 5.42 -1.54
CA ALA A 145 -13.83 5.93 -2.69
C ALA A 145 -13.03 4.83 -3.39
N LEU A 146 -12.44 3.88 -2.65
CA LEU A 146 -11.77 2.71 -3.20
C LEU A 146 -12.71 1.82 -4.01
N GLU A 147 -13.92 1.58 -3.51
CA GLU A 147 -15.00 0.85 -4.21
C GLU A 147 -15.35 1.45 -5.59
N LYS A 148 -14.95 2.70 -5.86
CA LYS A 148 -15.21 3.41 -7.12
C LYS A 148 -13.95 3.79 -7.89
N THR A 149 -12.78 3.41 -7.38
CA THR A 149 -11.50 3.78 -7.98
C THR A 149 -11.12 2.73 -9.00
N ILE A 150 -10.83 3.18 -10.22
CA ILE A 150 -10.29 2.35 -11.29
C ILE A 150 -8.79 2.14 -11.06
N THR A 151 -8.34 0.89 -11.08
CA THR A 151 -6.92 0.56 -10.93
C THR A 151 -6.15 1.06 -12.16
N SER A 152 -4.97 1.64 -11.94
CA SER A 152 -4.14 2.15 -13.05
C SER A 152 -3.47 1.04 -13.88
N THR A 153 -3.56 -0.21 -13.44
CA THR A 153 -2.89 -1.37 -14.02
C THR A 153 -3.81 -2.22 -14.88
N THR A 154 -5.06 -2.45 -14.47
CA THR A 154 -6.01 -3.29 -15.24
C THR A 154 -7.12 -2.48 -15.91
N GLY A 155 -7.40 -1.25 -15.44
CA GLY A 155 -8.51 -0.46 -15.95
C GLY A 155 -9.87 -0.87 -15.40
N GLU A 156 -9.90 -1.84 -14.49
CA GLU A 156 -11.06 -2.31 -13.73
C GLU A 156 -11.17 -1.54 -12.41
N ASP A 157 -12.34 -1.52 -11.78
CA ASP A 157 -12.42 -1.05 -10.39
C ASP A 157 -11.79 -2.06 -9.41
N TYR A 158 -11.46 -1.61 -8.20
CA TYR A 158 -10.85 -2.48 -7.19
C TYR A 158 -11.67 -3.75 -6.89
N PRO A 159 -13.00 -3.69 -6.71
CA PRO A 159 -13.84 -4.89 -6.57
C PRO A 159 -13.68 -5.90 -7.71
N GLU A 160 -13.71 -5.46 -8.96
CA GLU A 160 -13.51 -6.31 -10.13
C GLU A 160 -12.10 -6.93 -10.14
N TYR A 161 -11.08 -6.12 -9.87
CA TYR A 161 -9.69 -6.58 -9.80
C TYR A 161 -9.47 -7.64 -8.71
N TYR A 162 -10.02 -7.45 -7.51
CA TYR A 162 -9.92 -8.47 -6.45
C TYR A 162 -10.78 -9.69 -6.72
N GLY A 163 -11.90 -9.51 -7.42
CA GLY A 163 -12.74 -10.58 -7.88
C GLY A 163 -12.06 -11.48 -8.90
N SER A 164 -11.35 -10.92 -9.88
CA SER A 164 -10.57 -11.70 -10.85
C SER A 164 -9.43 -12.45 -10.17
N TRP A 165 -8.78 -11.84 -9.17
CA TRP A 165 -7.78 -12.54 -8.35
C TRP A 165 -8.37 -13.73 -7.57
N TYR A 166 -9.57 -13.59 -7.00
CA TYR A 166 -10.28 -14.72 -6.40
C TYR A 166 -10.52 -15.84 -7.42
N ASP A 167 -10.99 -15.47 -8.61
CA ASP A 167 -11.34 -16.41 -9.67
C ASP A 167 -10.09 -17.16 -10.22
N GLU A 168 -8.90 -16.54 -10.16
CA GLU A 168 -7.62 -17.18 -10.49
C GLU A 168 -7.17 -18.20 -9.44
N ILE A 169 -7.39 -17.92 -8.15
CA ILE A 169 -6.97 -18.80 -7.05
C ILE A 169 -7.96 -19.96 -6.85
N VAL A 170 -9.26 -19.68 -6.94
CA VAL A 170 -10.31 -20.63 -6.57
C VAL A 170 -10.90 -21.30 -7.82
N PRO A 171 -10.77 -22.65 -7.95
CA PRO A 171 -11.36 -23.40 -9.05
C PRO A 171 -12.88 -23.22 -9.15
N PRO A 172 -13.49 -23.15 -10.35
CA PRO A 172 -14.92 -22.89 -10.53
C PRO A 172 -15.86 -23.77 -9.70
N ASP A 173 -15.53 -25.04 -9.52
CA ASP A 173 -16.30 -26.04 -8.76
C ASP A 173 -16.28 -25.82 -7.24
N LYS A 174 -15.38 -24.97 -6.74
CA LYS A 174 -15.18 -24.66 -5.33
C LYS A 174 -15.48 -23.20 -4.98
N ARG A 175 -15.99 -22.42 -5.93
CA ARG A 175 -16.32 -21.02 -5.70
C ARG A 175 -17.57 -20.91 -4.86
N LEU A 176 -17.47 -20.10 -3.81
CA LEU A 176 -18.63 -19.64 -3.05
C LEU A 176 -18.94 -18.19 -3.47
N PRO A 177 -20.22 -17.80 -3.49
CA PRO A 177 -20.60 -16.41 -3.76
C PRO A 177 -19.92 -15.41 -2.81
#